data_AF-A0A3B8LMN7-F1
#
_entry.id   AF-A0A3B8LMN7-F1
#
_cell.length_a   1.000
_cell.length_b   1.000
_cell.length_c   1.000
_cell.angle_alpha   90.00
_cell.angle_beta   90.00
_cell.angle_gamma   90.00
#
_symmetry.space_group_name_H-M   'P 1'
#
loop_
_entity.id
_entity.type
_entity.pdbx_description
1 polymer ?
#
loop_
_entity_poly.entity_id
_entity_poly.type
_entity_poly.pdbx_seq_one_letter_code
_entity_poly.pdbx_strand_id
1 'polypeptide(L)'
;MDQTIFHIDALKSCAEGADHIDVKTIESREELPAFAAGLLSYAPWWLKTLYAIRSVLIRVLGIPQTEESLVQYDMTSFPMKAGEEAAFFTVKSAKEGEHWLAGITESHLTAHIAIVQENLPSGMYRYHVITIVHFHTFSGRVYFQVIRPFHHIVVWQMALSAAKNPHAPSLFRRHAGHLLMGIAIVHNVLGVFIFSKILRDILFAGVWNSIQLNPMRNVAFWFLATGVMMYLYGSLVQWAFEQNQTLPSSAGWGFLLFCLFGVFLIPESGFWTGLPVAYLMIRSSGATRASSEQIVHPTPSSTH
;
A
#
# COMPACT_ATOMS: atom_id res chain seq x y z
N MET A 1 -13.63 -4.99 -20.08
CA MET A 1 -14.40 -4.20 -19.10
C MET A 1 -15.19 -5.20 -18.29
N ASP A 2 -14.95 -5.27 -16.99
CA ASP A 2 -15.57 -6.27 -16.11
C ASP A 2 -17.08 -5.97 -16.00
N GLN A 3 -17.93 -6.85 -16.52
CA GLN A 3 -19.39 -6.63 -16.62
C GLN A 3 -20.08 -6.60 -15.25
N THR A 4 -19.38 -7.05 -14.20
CA THR A 4 -19.91 -7.25 -12.86
C THR A 4 -20.15 -5.93 -12.11
N ILE A 5 -19.37 -4.88 -12.42
CA ILE A 5 -19.33 -3.63 -11.63
C ILE A 5 -20.34 -2.59 -12.13
N PHE A 6 -20.67 -2.60 -13.42
CA PHE A 6 -21.57 -1.63 -14.07
C PHE A 6 -23.01 -2.11 -14.15
N HIS A 7 -23.50 -2.93 -13.21
CA HIS A 7 -24.92 -3.32 -13.20
C HIS A 7 -25.84 -2.16 -12.76
N ILE A 8 -25.28 -1.16 -12.08
CA ILE A 8 -25.97 -0.01 -11.51
C ILE A 8 -26.21 1.06 -12.58
N ASP A 9 -27.47 1.38 -12.87
CA ASP A 9 -27.82 2.29 -13.98
C ASP A 9 -27.29 3.72 -13.79
N ALA A 10 -27.23 4.19 -12.53
CA ALA A 10 -26.62 5.48 -12.20
C ALA A 10 -25.11 5.50 -12.51
N LEU A 11 -24.41 4.38 -12.34
CA LEU A 11 -23.00 4.25 -12.67
C LEU A 11 -22.79 4.13 -14.19
N LYS A 12 -23.63 3.35 -14.89
CA LYS A 12 -23.60 3.22 -16.36
C LYS A 12 -23.73 4.57 -17.04
N SER A 13 -24.75 5.34 -16.65
CA SER A 13 -25.00 6.69 -17.20
C SER A 13 -23.85 7.66 -16.95
N CYS A 14 -23.11 7.52 -15.84
CA CYS A 14 -21.90 8.32 -15.61
C CYS A 14 -20.70 7.80 -16.41
N ALA A 15 -20.60 6.50 -16.66
CA ALA A 15 -19.48 5.88 -17.40
C ALA A 15 -19.61 6.03 -18.92
N GLU A 16 -20.83 6.19 -19.43
CA GLU A 16 -21.10 6.36 -20.86
C GLU A 16 -20.39 7.59 -21.42
N GLY A 17 -19.53 7.39 -22.41
CA GLY A 17 -18.75 8.47 -23.03
C GLY A 17 -17.58 8.99 -22.19
N ALA A 18 -17.23 8.34 -21.08
CA ALA A 18 -16.12 8.79 -20.24
C ALA A 18 -14.76 8.76 -20.95
N ASP A 19 -13.98 9.83 -20.81
CA ASP A 19 -12.61 9.90 -21.32
C ASP A 19 -11.63 9.07 -20.46
N HIS A 20 -11.94 8.87 -19.18
CA HIS A 20 -11.10 8.10 -18.26
C HIS A 20 -11.92 7.35 -17.22
N ILE A 21 -11.55 6.09 -16.99
CA ILE A 21 -12.09 5.25 -15.92
C ILE A 21 -10.91 4.56 -15.23
N ASP A 22 -10.82 4.67 -13.90
CA ASP A 22 -9.92 3.90 -13.04
C ASP A 22 -10.73 3.09 -12.04
N VAL A 23 -10.32 1.85 -11.77
CA VAL A 23 -10.96 0.97 -10.79
C VAL A 23 -9.91 0.42 -9.84
N LYS A 24 -10.15 0.57 -8.55
CA LYS A 24 -9.36 0.00 -7.47
C LYS A 24 -10.24 -0.94 -6.65
N THR A 25 -9.80 -2.18 -6.51
CA THR A 25 -10.55 -3.20 -5.78
C THR A 25 -9.85 -3.51 -4.46
N ILE A 26 -10.61 -3.50 -3.36
CA ILE A 26 -10.11 -3.82 -2.02
C ILE A 26 -11.16 -4.56 -1.21
N GLU A 27 -10.73 -5.39 -0.27
CA GLU A 27 -11.63 -6.09 0.65
C GLU A 27 -11.60 -5.43 2.03
N SER A 28 -12.75 -5.33 2.68
CA SER A 28 -12.91 -4.72 4.00
C SER A 28 -14.01 -5.42 4.80
N ARG A 29 -13.98 -5.28 6.13
CA ARG A 29 -15.07 -5.67 7.03
C ARG A 29 -16.01 -4.52 7.36
N GLU A 30 -15.58 -3.30 7.07
CA GLU A 30 -16.36 -2.09 7.30
C GLU A 30 -17.54 -2.05 6.33
N GLU A 31 -18.71 -1.69 6.83
CA GLU A 31 -19.90 -1.44 6.00
C GLU A 31 -19.72 -0.19 5.13
N LEU A 32 -20.53 -0.07 4.07
CA LEU A 32 -20.35 0.95 3.04
C LEU A 32 -20.24 2.39 3.59
N PRO A 33 -21.09 2.86 4.53
CA PRO A 33 -20.99 4.22 5.06
C PRO A 33 -19.66 4.46 5.80
N ALA A 34 -19.24 3.50 6.63
CA ALA A 34 -17.99 3.58 7.38
C ALA A 34 -16.77 3.53 6.46
N PHE A 35 -16.80 2.66 5.45
CA PHE A 35 -15.76 2.58 4.43
C PHE A 35 -15.67 3.89 3.63
N ALA A 36 -16.78 4.44 3.16
CA ALA A 36 -16.81 5.70 2.41
C ALA A 36 -16.33 6.89 3.26
N ALA A 37 -16.71 6.96 4.55
CA ALA A 37 -16.21 7.94 5.49
C ALA A 37 -14.69 7.85 5.67
N GLY A 38 -14.16 6.63 5.89
CA GLY A 38 -12.72 6.40 6.03
C GLY A 38 -11.93 6.72 4.75
N LEU A 39 -12.55 6.53 3.59
CA LEU A 39 -11.98 6.82 2.28
C LEU A 39 -11.83 8.33 2.08
N LEU A 40 -12.90 9.10 2.29
CA LEU A 40 -12.90 10.55 2.08
C LEU A 40 -12.19 11.33 3.21
N SER A 41 -12.10 10.77 4.42
CA SER A 41 -11.40 11.40 5.55
C SER A 41 -9.87 11.30 5.48
N TYR A 42 -9.32 10.59 4.49
CA TYR A 42 -7.87 10.42 4.34
C TYR A 42 -7.18 11.73 3.95
N ALA A 43 -6.51 12.36 4.92
CA ALA A 43 -5.87 13.68 4.74
C ALA A 43 -4.43 13.75 5.32
N PRO A 44 -3.47 12.93 4.83
CA PRO A 44 -2.09 12.97 5.29
C PRO A 44 -1.38 14.27 4.88
N TRP A 45 -0.28 14.60 5.56
CA TRP A 45 0.47 15.84 5.30
C TRP A 45 0.98 15.97 3.85
N TRP A 46 1.42 14.88 3.23
CA TRP A 46 1.92 14.92 1.84
C TRP A 46 0.80 15.21 0.83
N LEU A 47 -0.43 14.79 1.13
CA LEU A 47 -1.59 15.10 0.29
C LEU A 47 -1.91 16.60 0.34
N LYS A 48 -1.80 17.23 1.52
CA LYS A 48 -1.92 18.68 1.66
C LYS A 48 -0.89 19.42 0.79
N THR A 49 0.34 18.89 0.71
CA THR A 49 1.38 19.44 -0.18
C THR A 49 1.01 19.29 -1.66
N LEU A 50 0.47 18.14 -2.08
CA LEU A 50 0.01 17.96 -3.47
C LEU A 50 -1.14 18.89 -3.83
N TYR A 51 -2.09 19.14 -2.91
CA TYR A 51 -3.14 20.15 -3.12
C TYR A 51 -2.58 21.57 -3.23
N ALA A 52 -1.55 21.91 -2.45
CA ALA A 52 -0.85 23.18 -2.61
C ALA A 52 -0.22 23.30 -4.01
N ILE A 53 0.45 22.25 -4.50
CA ILE A 53 1.02 22.22 -5.86
C ILE A 53 -0.09 22.32 -6.92
N ARG A 54 -1.20 21.58 -6.75
CA ARG A 54 -2.39 21.64 -7.63
C ARG A 54 -2.91 23.07 -7.74
N SER A 55 -3.00 23.79 -6.63
CA SER A 55 -3.52 25.16 -6.61
C SER A 55 -2.68 26.10 -7.49
N VAL A 56 -1.35 25.91 -7.51
CA VAL A 56 -0.45 26.68 -8.37
C VAL A 56 -0.70 26.35 -9.85
N LEU A 57 -0.84 25.06 -10.20
CA LEU A 57 -1.11 24.63 -11.57
C LEU A 57 -2.43 25.19 -12.10
N ILE A 58 -3.49 25.14 -11.29
CA ILE A 58 -4.83 25.63 -11.65
C ILE A 58 -4.82 27.15 -11.87
N ARG A 59 -4.07 27.92 -11.06
CA ARG A 59 -3.89 29.37 -11.25
C ARG A 59 -3.12 29.70 -12.52
N VAL A 60 -2.06 28.96 -12.83
CA VAL A 60 -1.30 29.12 -14.09
C VAL A 60 -2.19 28.85 -15.30
N LEU A 61 -3.14 27.92 -15.18
CA LEU A 61 -4.08 27.56 -16.23
C LEU A 61 -5.35 28.44 -16.26
N GLY A 62 -5.50 29.40 -15.33
CA GLY A 62 -6.65 30.31 -15.26
C GLY A 62 -7.98 29.63 -14.93
N ILE A 63 -7.96 28.48 -14.24
CA ILE A 63 -9.16 27.71 -13.91
C ILE A 63 -9.71 28.20 -12.54
N PRO A 64 -11.02 28.50 -12.42
CA PRO A 64 -11.63 28.86 -11.14
C PRO A 64 -11.45 27.75 -10.09
N GLN A 65 -11.14 28.12 -8.85
CA GLN A 65 -11.00 27.15 -7.75
C GLN A 65 -12.32 27.04 -6.99
N THR A 66 -12.82 25.82 -6.81
CA THR A 66 -13.81 25.52 -5.76
C THR A 66 -13.06 25.39 -4.43
N GLU A 67 -13.61 25.94 -3.34
CA GLU A 67 -12.99 25.78 -2.01
C GLU A 67 -13.00 24.30 -1.60
N GLU A 68 -11.81 23.73 -1.47
CA GLU A 68 -11.62 22.36 -1.00
C GLU A 68 -11.70 22.33 0.53
N SER A 69 -12.70 21.63 1.06
CA SER A 69 -12.74 21.29 2.49
C SER A 69 -12.24 19.87 2.69
N LEU A 70 -11.10 19.72 3.37
CA LEU A 70 -10.67 18.44 3.94
C LEU A 70 -11.59 18.13 5.14
N VAL A 71 -12.76 17.57 4.85
CA VAL A 71 -13.75 17.22 5.87
C VAL A 71 -13.35 15.89 6.51
N GLN A 72 -13.31 15.87 7.84
CA GLN A 72 -13.30 14.61 8.58
C GLN A 72 -14.75 14.15 8.77
N TYR A 73 -15.04 12.95 8.32
CA TYR A 73 -16.33 12.30 8.53
C TYR A 73 -16.27 11.42 9.76
N ASP A 74 -17.32 11.47 10.57
CA ASP A 74 -17.58 10.42 11.54
C ASP A 74 -18.10 9.18 10.79
N MET A 75 -17.64 8.00 11.21
CA MET A 75 -17.97 6.72 10.59
C MET A 75 -19.48 6.40 10.68
N THR A 76 -20.20 7.05 11.60
CA THR A 76 -21.64 6.84 11.82
C THR A 76 -22.56 7.83 11.09
N SER A 77 -22.02 8.92 10.53
CA SER A 77 -22.82 10.01 9.95
C SER A 77 -22.30 10.44 8.57
N PHE A 78 -22.11 9.46 7.68
CA PHE A 78 -21.68 9.72 6.31
C PHE A 78 -22.86 10.12 5.39
N PRO A 79 -22.69 11.10 4.49
CA PRO A 79 -23.72 11.50 3.53
C PRO A 79 -24.12 10.36 2.57
N MET A 80 -25.38 9.91 2.68
CA MET A 80 -25.92 8.76 1.96
C MET A 80 -27.18 9.10 1.16
N LYS A 81 -27.63 10.36 1.13
CA LYS A 81 -28.78 10.78 0.33
C LYS A 81 -28.36 11.62 -0.86
N ALA A 82 -29.08 11.43 -1.98
CA ALA A 82 -28.86 12.24 -3.18
C ALA A 82 -29.05 13.74 -2.87
N GLY A 83 -28.13 14.56 -3.35
CA GLY A 83 -28.08 16.00 -3.10
C GLY A 83 -27.26 16.41 -1.87
N GLU A 84 -26.89 15.49 -0.97
CA GLU A 84 -26.00 15.81 0.14
C GLU A 84 -24.56 16.05 -0.35
N GLU A 85 -23.81 16.87 0.38
CA GLU A 85 -22.42 17.16 0.07
C GLU A 85 -21.47 16.23 0.84
N ALA A 86 -20.54 15.63 0.11
CA ALA A 86 -19.46 14.81 0.62
C ALA A 86 -18.12 15.34 0.10
N ALA A 87 -17.40 16.06 0.95
CA ALA A 87 -16.25 16.89 0.69
C ALA A 87 -16.62 17.96 -0.36
N PHE A 88 -16.07 17.85 -1.56
CA PHE A 88 -16.40 18.71 -2.70
C PHE A 88 -17.30 18.01 -3.73
N PHE A 89 -17.79 16.81 -3.43
CA PHE A 89 -18.68 16.06 -4.31
C PHE A 89 -20.14 16.20 -3.84
N THR A 90 -21.07 16.21 -4.79
CA THR A 90 -22.50 16.05 -4.51
C THR A 90 -22.90 14.60 -4.73
N VAL A 91 -23.55 13.99 -3.75
CA VAL A 91 -24.06 12.62 -3.83
C VAL A 91 -25.13 12.56 -4.93
N LYS A 92 -24.93 11.69 -5.92
CA LYS A 92 -25.89 11.47 -7.02
C LYS A 92 -26.83 10.31 -6.73
N SER A 93 -26.27 9.23 -6.17
CA SER A 93 -27.02 8.01 -5.86
C SER A 93 -26.26 7.24 -4.80
N ALA A 94 -26.96 6.75 -3.80
CA ALA A 94 -26.39 5.86 -2.81
C ALA A 94 -27.46 4.90 -2.31
N LYS A 95 -27.05 3.65 -2.09
CA LYS A 95 -27.85 2.59 -1.53
C LYS A 95 -26.94 1.72 -0.69
N GLU A 96 -27.25 1.68 0.61
CA GLU A 96 -26.49 0.89 1.57
C GLU A 96 -26.45 -0.59 1.16
N GLY A 97 -25.27 -1.21 1.27
CA GLY A 97 -25.04 -2.58 0.84
C GLY A 97 -24.85 -2.78 -0.66
N GLU A 98 -24.97 -1.74 -1.49
CA GLU A 98 -24.87 -1.83 -2.95
C GLU A 98 -23.88 -0.82 -3.54
N HIS A 99 -24.12 0.49 -3.34
CA HIS A 99 -23.25 1.52 -3.90
C HIS A 99 -23.35 2.89 -3.25
N TRP A 100 -22.32 3.69 -3.47
CA TRP A 100 -22.30 5.11 -3.24
C TRP A 100 -21.65 5.82 -4.43
N LEU A 101 -22.29 6.84 -4.99
CA LEU A 101 -21.85 7.57 -6.16
C LEU A 101 -22.02 9.08 -5.91
N ALA A 102 -20.92 9.82 -6.08
CA ALA A 102 -20.92 11.26 -6.00
C ALA A 102 -20.09 11.86 -7.14
N GLY A 103 -20.32 13.14 -7.43
CA GLY A 103 -19.58 13.81 -8.49
C GLY A 103 -19.51 15.32 -8.33
N ILE A 104 -18.60 15.89 -9.10
CA ILE A 104 -18.41 17.33 -9.24
C ILE A 104 -18.25 17.66 -10.73
N THR A 105 -18.88 18.76 -11.15
CA THR A 105 -18.72 19.31 -12.50
C THR A 105 -18.06 20.67 -12.38
N GLU A 106 -16.88 20.80 -12.98
CA GLU A 106 -16.16 22.06 -13.10
C GLU A 106 -16.02 22.43 -14.58
N SER A 107 -15.56 23.64 -14.89
CA SER A 107 -15.45 24.14 -16.27
C SER A 107 -14.53 23.32 -17.18
N HIS A 108 -13.55 22.61 -16.60
CA HIS A 108 -12.52 21.89 -17.35
C HIS A 108 -12.76 20.37 -17.39
N LEU A 109 -13.42 19.81 -16.37
CA LEU A 109 -13.80 18.40 -16.32
C LEU A 109 -14.99 18.15 -15.40
N THR A 110 -15.67 17.03 -15.61
CA THR A 110 -16.55 16.42 -14.62
C THR A 110 -15.87 15.16 -14.09
N ALA A 111 -15.81 15.03 -12.76
CA ALA A 111 -15.28 13.85 -12.09
C ALA A 111 -16.37 13.19 -11.24
N HIS A 112 -16.49 11.87 -11.33
CA HIS A 112 -17.31 11.04 -10.43
C HIS A 112 -16.41 10.09 -9.66
N ILE A 113 -16.78 9.87 -8.40
CA ILE A 113 -16.26 8.80 -7.57
C ILE A 113 -17.42 7.88 -7.21
N ALA A 114 -17.21 6.57 -7.42
CA ALA A 114 -18.17 5.55 -7.02
C ALA A 114 -17.48 4.49 -6.15
N ILE A 115 -18.23 3.96 -5.19
CA ILE A 115 -17.88 2.83 -4.36
C ILE A 115 -18.98 1.80 -4.58
N VAL A 116 -18.65 0.67 -5.19
CA VAL A 116 -19.58 -0.45 -5.40
C VAL A 116 -19.22 -1.55 -4.42
N GLN A 117 -20.21 -2.07 -3.71
CA GLN A 117 -20.07 -3.15 -2.73
C GLN A 117 -20.48 -4.49 -3.35
N GLU A 118 -19.63 -5.48 -3.20
CA GLU A 118 -19.93 -6.90 -3.44
C GLU A 118 -19.84 -7.67 -2.12
N ASN A 119 -20.88 -8.43 -1.79
CA ASN A 119 -20.91 -9.26 -0.59
C ASN A 119 -20.16 -10.57 -0.84
N LEU A 120 -19.16 -10.88 -0.02
CA LEU A 120 -18.42 -12.14 -0.10
C LEU A 120 -19.00 -13.18 0.88
N PRO A 121 -18.98 -14.48 0.53
CA PRO A 121 -19.48 -15.55 1.40
C PRO A 121 -18.81 -15.64 2.78
N SER A 122 -17.62 -15.06 2.93
CA SER A 122 -16.83 -15.04 4.17
C SER A 122 -17.31 -14.02 5.21
N GLY A 123 -18.39 -13.26 4.94
CA GLY A 123 -18.82 -12.13 5.78
C GLY A 123 -17.94 -10.88 5.61
N MET A 124 -17.17 -10.83 4.50
CA MET A 124 -16.37 -9.68 4.08
C MET A 124 -17.07 -8.95 2.95
N TYR A 125 -16.69 -7.71 2.71
CA TYR A 125 -17.13 -6.91 1.57
C TYR A 125 -15.97 -6.68 0.62
N ARG A 126 -16.21 -6.82 -0.68
CA ARG A 126 -15.30 -6.37 -1.73
C ARG A 126 -15.81 -5.04 -2.27
N TYR A 127 -14.98 -4.01 -2.19
CA TYR A 127 -15.27 -2.68 -2.67
C TYR A 127 -14.53 -2.39 -3.96
N HIS A 128 -15.26 -1.86 -4.94
CA HIS A 128 -14.70 -1.27 -6.15
C HIS A 128 -14.80 0.24 -6.06
N VAL A 129 -13.65 0.89 -5.85
CA VAL A 129 -13.52 2.34 -5.88
C VAL A 129 -13.22 2.75 -7.31
N ILE A 130 -14.15 3.48 -7.92
CA ILE A 130 -14.15 3.83 -9.33
C ILE A 130 -14.02 5.33 -9.45
N THR A 131 -13.10 5.79 -10.28
CA THR A 131 -13.03 7.19 -10.70
C THR A 131 -13.40 7.28 -12.17
N ILE A 132 -14.35 8.15 -12.50
CA ILE A 132 -14.80 8.41 -13.87
C ILE A 132 -14.57 9.89 -14.17
N VAL A 133 -14.02 10.20 -15.35
CA VAL A 133 -13.73 11.59 -15.73
C VAL A 133 -14.15 11.85 -17.17
N HIS A 134 -14.78 13.01 -17.38
CA HIS A 134 -15.16 13.59 -18.66
C HIS A 134 -14.45 14.93 -18.84
N PHE A 135 -13.74 15.13 -19.94
CA PHE A 135 -13.05 16.38 -20.22
C PHE A 135 -13.95 17.34 -21.00
N HIS A 136 -14.16 18.55 -20.48
CA HIS A 136 -14.93 19.58 -21.19
C HIS A 136 -14.06 20.43 -22.11
N THR A 137 -12.75 20.50 -21.81
CA THR A 137 -11.79 21.32 -22.55
C THR A 137 -10.47 20.61 -22.76
N PHE A 138 -9.69 21.10 -23.74
CA PHE A 138 -8.33 20.62 -23.96
C PHE A 138 -7.40 20.86 -22.75
N SER A 139 -7.54 22.00 -22.06
CA SER A 139 -6.79 22.28 -20.84
C SER A 139 -7.14 21.29 -19.72
N GLY A 140 -8.41 20.86 -19.61
CA GLY A 140 -8.83 19.81 -18.70
C GLY A 140 -8.15 18.47 -18.97
N ARG A 141 -8.01 18.10 -20.24
CA ARG A 141 -7.28 16.89 -20.67
C ARG A 141 -5.81 16.93 -20.27
N VAL A 142 -5.11 18.04 -20.52
CA VAL A 142 -3.70 18.22 -20.15
C VAL A 142 -3.54 18.20 -18.63
N TYR A 143 -4.38 18.96 -17.92
CA TYR A 143 -4.39 19.01 -16.46
C TYR A 143 -4.56 17.62 -15.84
N PHE A 144 -5.53 16.83 -16.32
CA PHE A 144 -5.77 15.49 -15.82
C PHE A 144 -4.57 14.56 -16.03
N GLN A 145 -3.90 14.62 -17.18
CA GLN A 145 -2.73 13.80 -17.45
C GLN A 145 -1.58 14.04 -16.47
N VAL A 146 -1.40 15.30 -16.04
CA VAL A 146 -0.38 15.67 -15.03
C VAL A 146 -0.72 15.09 -13.66
N ILE A 147 -1.99 15.16 -13.24
CA ILE A 147 -2.41 14.69 -11.90
C ILE A 147 -2.66 13.19 -11.84
N ARG A 148 -2.93 12.52 -12.96
CA ARG A 148 -3.27 11.08 -13.05
C ARG A 148 -2.33 10.14 -12.29
N PRO A 149 -0.98 10.23 -12.38
CA PRO A 149 -0.11 9.34 -11.61
C PRO A 149 -0.31 9.51 -10.10
N PHE A 150 -0.52 10.74 -9.63
CA PHE A 150 -0.79 11.02 -8.23
C PHE A 150 -2.19 10.57 -7.82
N HIS A 151 -3.19 10.73 -8.69
CA HIS A 151 -4.55 10.26 -8.44
C HIS A 151 -4.58 8.75 -8.13
N HIS A 152 -3.89 7.92 -8.93
CA HIS A 152 -3.82 6.49 -8.65
C HIS A 152 -3.19 6.17 -7.29
N ILE A 153 -2.14 6.91 -6.90
CA ILE A 153 -1.49 6.75 -5.59
C ILE A 153 -2.45 7.15 -4.47
N VAL A 154 -3.08 8.31 -4.61
CA VAL A 154 -3.99 8.89 -3.61
C VAL A 154 -5.20 7.98 -3.39
N VAL A 155 -5.96 7.65 -4.44
CA VAL A 155 -7.18 6.82 -4.31
C VAL A 155 -6.85 5.44 -3.73
N TRP A 156 -5.72 4.85 -4.12
CA TRP A 156 -5.29 3.59 -3.53
C TRP A 156 -4.98 3.71 -2.04
N GLN A 157 -4.32 4.78 -1.61
CA GLN A 157 -4.04 5.03 -0.18
C GLN A 157 -5.32 5.34 0.61
N MET A 158 -6.26 6.07 0.01
CA MET A 158 -7.58 6.33 0.59
C MET A 158 -8.35 5.02 0.82
N ALA A 159 -8.41 4.15 -0.20
CA ALA A 159 -9.03 2.83 -0.11
C ALA A 159 -8.35 1.96 0.95
N LEU A 160 -7.02 1.94 1.00
CA LEU A 160 -6.26 1.25 2.05
C LEU A 160 -6.50 1.81 3.45
N SER A 161 -6.77 3.11 3.58
CA SER A 161 -7.09 3.75 4.86
C SER A 161 -8.50 3.34 5.31
N ALA A 162 -9.46 3.39 4.39
CA ALA A 162 -10.84 2.97 4.59
C ALA A 162 -11.00 1.49 4.96
N ALA A 163 -10.14 0.64 4.40
CA ALA A 163 -10.16 -0.81 4.65
C ALA A 163 -9.50 -1.24 5.97
N LYS A 164 -8.90 -0.32 6.75
CA LYS A 164 -8.34 -0.67 8.07
C LYS A 164 -9.49 -0.72 9.07
N ASN A 165 -9.73 -1.82 9.78
CA ASN A 165 -8.82 -2.57 10.68
C ASN A 165 -7.92 -3.71 10.07
N PRO A 166 -6.83 -4.15 10.75
CA PRO A 166 -5.44 -4.26 10.26
C PRO A 166 -5.04 -5.42 9.31
N HIS A 167 -5.98 -6.18 8.75
CA HIS A 167 -5.67 -7.49 8.12
C HIS A 167 -5.49 -7.53 6.60
N ALA A 168 -5.62 -6.42 5.86
CA ALA A 168 -5.24 -6.40 4.44
C ALA A 168 -3.80 -5.86 4.27
N PRO A 169 -2.82 -6.63 3.77
CA PRO A 169 -1.44 -6.18 3.68
C PRO A 169 -1.34 -4.95 2.78
N SER A 170 -0.80 -3.86 3.31
CA SER A 170 -0.43 -2.68 2.53
C SER A 170 0.50 -3.14 1.39
N LEU A 171 0.46 -2.50 0.23
CA LEU A 171 1.39 -2.82 -0.87
C LEU A 171 2.86 -2.91 -0.40
N PHE A 172 3.21 -2.17 0.64
CA PHE A 172 4.52 -2.17 1.27
C PHE A 172 4.82 -3.40 2.14
N ARG A 173 3.80 -4.06 2.71
CA ARG A 173 3.92 -5.33 3.47
C ARG A 173 4.27 -6.52 2.56
N ARG A 174 3.80 -6.54 1.31
CA ARG A 174 3.99 -7.67 0.37
C ARG A 174 5.38 -7.75 -0.30
N HIS A 175 6.28 -6.80 -0.02
CA HIS A 175 7.56 -6.69 -0.73
C HIS A 175 8.78 -6.60 0.18
N ALA A 176 8.64 -6.68 1.51
CA ALA A 176 9.79 -6.60 2.40
C ALA A 176 10.79 -7.75 2.16
N GLY A 177 10.28 -8.97 1.91
CA GLY A 177 11.10 -10.11 1.53
C GLY A 177 11.77 -9.92 0.17
N HIS A 178 11.01 -9.48 -0.84
CA HIS A 178 11.56 -9.14 -2.16
C HIS A 178 12.65 -8.06 -2.12
N LEU A 179 12.49 -7.01 -1.30
CA LEU A 179 13.51 -5.98 -1.12
C LEU A 179 14.80 -6.57 -0.53
N LEU A 180 14.68 -7.44 0.47
CA LEU A 180 15.84 -8.13 1.05
C LEU A 180 16.53 -9.04 0.03
N MET A 181 15.75 -9.77 -0.78
CA MET A 181 16.28 -10.60 -1.86
C MET A 181 17.01 -9.75 -2.92
N GLY A 182 16.47 -8.59 -3.28
CA GLY A 182 17.12 -7.65 -4.20
C GLY A 182 18.45 -7.14 -3.66
N ILE A 183 18.49 -6.73 -2.39
CA ILE A 183 19.74 -6.34 -1.70
C ILE A 183 20.74 -7.51 -1.70
N ALA A 184 20.28 -8.73 -1.40
CA ALA A 184 21.11 -9.92 -1.36
C ALA A 184 21.75 -10.27 -2.71
N ILE A 185 20.99 -10.11 -3.81
CA ILE A 185 21.50 -10.30 -5.17
C ILE A 185 22.59 -9.25 -5.46
N VAL A 186 22.31 -7.96 -5.22
CA VAL A 186 23.29 -6.89 -5.44
C VAL A 186 24.55 -7.11 -4.61
N HIS A 187 24.40 -7.45 -3.33
CA HIS A 187 25.50 -7.76 -2.43
C HIS A 187 26.38 -8.92 -2.94
N ASN A 188 25.78 -10.04 -3.37
CA ASN A 188 26.54 -11.17 -3.92
C ASN A 188 27.23 -10.84 -5.23
N VAL A 189 26.53 -10.17 -6.15
CA VAL A 189 27.10 -9.77 -7.44
C VAL A 189 28.31 -8.87 -7.19
N LEU A 190 28.19 -7.86 -6.33
CA LEU A 190 29.31 -7.02 -5.94
C LEU A 190 30.44 -7.82 -5.28
N GLY A 191 30.11 -8.76 -4.39
CA GLY A 191 31.09 -9.65 -3.75
C GLY A 191 31.88 -10.48 -4.76
N VAL A 192 31.22 -11.05 -5.77
CA VAL A 192 31.88 -11.81 -6.84
C VAL A 192 32.84 -10.93 -7.63
N PHE A 193 32.45 -9.68 -7.93
CA PHE A 193 33.33 -8.74 -8.62
C PHE A 193 34.54 -8.35 -7.76
N ILE A 194 34.31 -7.93 -6.51
CA ILE A 194 35.34 -7.48 -5.56
C ILE A 194 36.34 -8.60 -5.26
N PHE A 195 35.84 -9.81 -4.97
CA PHE A 195 36.66 -10.95 -4.60
C PHE A 195 37.04 -11.85 -5.80
N SER A 196 36.84 -11.38 -7.04
CA SER A 196 37.03 -12.21 -8.25
C SER A 196 38.41 -12.87 -8.37
N LYS A 197 39.47 -12.23 -7.89
CA LYS A 197 40.82 -12.82 -7.85
C LYS A 197 40.89 -13.93 -6.79
N ILE A 198 40.39 -13.66 -5.59
CA ILE A 198 40.41 -14.55 -4.44
C ILE A 198 39.57 -15.81 -4.72
N LEU A 199 38.41 -15.65 -5.38
CA LEU A 199 37.55 -16.76 -5.78
C LEU A 199 38.22 -17.66 -6.82
N ARG A 200 38.95 -17.07 -7.78
CA ARG A 200 39.77 -17.84 -8.74
C ARG A 200 40.87 -18.59 -8.02
N ASP A 201 41.54 -17.98 -7.05
CA ASP A 201 42.60 -18.63 -6.27
C ASP A 201 42.07 -19.81 -5.45
N ILE A 202 40.86 -19.70 -4.89
CA ILE A 202 40.17 -20.80 -4.21
C ILE A 202 39.89 -21.94 -5.20
N LEU A 203 39.37 -21.61 -6.38
CA LEU A 203 39.06 -22.60 -7.42
C LEU A 203 40.32 -23.36 -7.87
N PHE A 204 41.41 -22.65 -8.16
CA PHE A 204 42.67 -23.26 -8.60
C PHE A 204 43.39 -24.03 -7.50
N ALA A 205 43.23 -23.65 -6.23
CA ALA A 205 43.80 -24.39 -5.10
C ALA A 205 43.00 -25.65 -4.73
N GLY A 206 41.87 -25.90 -5.38
CA GLY A 206 40.88 -26.89 -4.97
C GLY A 206 39.94 -26.33 -3.90
N VAL A 207 38.63 -26.55 -4.06
CA VAL A 207 37.61 -25.95 -3.17
C VAL A 207 37.57 -26.57 -1.77
N TRP A 208 38.05 -27.81 -1.62
CA TRP A 208 38.05 -28.51 -0.35
C TRP A 208 39.14 -27.96 0.57
N ASN A 209 38.76 -27.59 1.80
CA ASN A 209 39.66 -27.12 2.86
C ASN A 209 40.61 -25.96 2.45
N SER A 210 40.21 -25.11 1.52
CA SER A 210 41.09 -24.06 0.97
C SER A 210 40.84 -22.66 1.53
N ILE A 211 39.86 -22.50 2.43
CA ILE A 211 39.43 -21.20 2.96
C ILE A 211 40.09 -20.88 4.31
N GLN A 212 40.13 -21.84 5.24
CA GLN A 212 40.36 -21.57 6.67
C GLN A 212 41.71 -20.89 6.99
N LEU A 213 42.77 -21.21 6.24
CA LEU A 213 44.12 -20.72 6.53
C LEU A 213 44.44 -19.35 5.91
N ASN A 214 43.57 -18.81 5.05
CA ASN A 214 43.80 -17.53 4.40
C ASN A 214 42.74 -16.50 4.84
N PRO A 215 43.14 -15.43 5.55
CA PRO A 215 42.22 -14.42 6.05
C PRO A 215 41.35 -13.78 4.97
N MET A 216 41.91 -13.55 3.77
CA MET A 216 41.16 -12.91 2.68
C MET A 216 40.14 -13.85 2.04
N ARG A 217 40.44 -15.15 1.95
CA ARG A 217 39.48 -16.18 1.54
C ARG A 217 38.34 -16.30 2.55
N ASN A 218 38.66 -16.20 3.84
CA ASN A 218 37.68 -16.21 4.92
C ASN A 218 36.72 -15.01 4.83
N VAL A 219 37.25 -13.80 4.64
CA VAL A 219 36.45 -12.58 4.42
C VAL A 219 35.55 -12.71 3.18
N ALA A 220 36.10 -13.15 2.05
CA ALA A 220 35.34 -13.35 0.82
C ALA A 220 34.21 -14.38 1.00
N PHE A 221 34.50 -15.48 1.68
CA PHE A 221 33.53 -16.52 1.99
C PHE A 221 32.38 -15.97 2.84
N TRP A 222 32.66 -15.34 3.98
CA TRP A 222 31.61 -14.83 4.85
C TRP A 222 30.82 -13.68 4.22
N PHE A 223 31.46 -12.86 3.40
CA PHE A 223 30.77 -11.81 2.65
C PHE A 223 29.70 -12.40 1.71
N LEU A 224 30.06 -13.41 0.90
CA LEU A 224 29.15 -14.05 -0.04
C LEU A 224 28.11 -14.92 0.68
N ALA A 225 28.54 -15.71 1.67
CA ALA A 225 27.66 -16.54 2.48
C ALA A 225 26.57 -15.70 3.17
N THR A 226 26.93 -14.52 3.71
CA THR A 226 25.97 -13.58 4.30
C THR A 226 24.89 -13.19 3.29
N GLY A 227 25.28 -12.85 2.07
CA GLY A 227 24.30 -12.49 1.05
C GLY A 227 23.39 -13.66 0.65
N VAL A 228 23.91 -14.90 0.57
CA VAL A 228 23.07 -16.10 0.36
C VAL A 228 22.09 -16.28 1.51
N MET A 229 22.53 -16.13 2.75
CA MET A 229 21.65 -16.23 3.93
C MET A 229 20.59 -15.13 3.94
N MET A 230 20.93 -13.90 3.53
CA MET A 230 19.97 -12.80 3.37
C MET A 230 18.91 -13.13 2.31
N TYR A 231 19.31 -13.73 1.17
CA TYR A 231 18.36 -14.15 0.14
C TYR A 231 17.40 -15.21 0.68
N LEU A 232 17.92 -16.24 1.35
CA LEU A 232 17.10 -17.30 1.95
C LEU A 232 16.16 -16.73 3.01
N TYR A 233 16.65 -15.85 3.90
CA TYR A 233 15.82 -15.20 4.89
C TYR A 233 14.73 -14.31 4.25
N GLY A 234 15.08 -13.55 3.20
CA GLY A 234 14.13 -12.76 2.41
C GLY A 234 13.06 -13.63 1.75
N SER A 235 13.45 -14.78 1.19
CA SER A 235 12.52 -15.74 0.58
C SER A 235 11.58 -16.37 1.61
N LEU A 236 12.07 -16.69 2.82
CA LEU A 236 11.25 -17.19 3.92
C LEU A 236 10.25 -16.15 4.42
N VAL A 237 10.71 -14.91 4.59
CA VAL A 237 9.87 -13.75 4.94
C VAL A 237 8.79 -13.54 3.89
N GLN A 238 9.16 -13.59 2.61
CA GLN A 238 8.24 -13.41 1.50
C GLN A 238 7.21 -14.55 1.44
N TRP A 239 7.66 -15.80 1.52
CA TRP A 239 6.81 -16.98 1.56
C TRP A 239 5.79 -16.89 2.72
N ALA A 240 6.23 -16.51 3.92
CA ALA A 240 5.33 -16.35 5.07
C ALA A 240 4.23 -15.32 4.78
N PHE A 241 4.57 -14.19 4.16
CA PHE A 241 3.57 -13.19 3.76
C PHE A 241 2.64 -13.64 2.64
N GLU A 242 3.14 -14.41 1.67
CA GLU A 242 2.33 -15.01 0.60
C GLU A 242 1.31 -16.02 1.15
N GLN A 243 1.64 -16.71 2.24
CA GLN A 243 0.73 -17.59 2.98
C GLN A 243 -0.20 -16.83 3.94
N ASN A 244 -0.28 -15.50 3.86
CA ASN A 244 -1.01 -14.63 4.80
C ASN A 244 -0.63 -14.85 6.28
N GLN A 245 0.58 -15.36 6.56
CA GLN A 245 1.07 -15.51 7.92
C GLN A 245 1.75 -14.24 8.41
N THR A 246 1.69 -13.99 9.72
CA THR A 246 2.44 -12.92 10.37
C THR A 246 3.75 -13.47 10.92
N LEU A 247 4.86 -12.79 10.64
CA LEU A 247 6.14 -13.14 11.24
C LEU A 247 6.13 -12.87 12.75
N PRO A 248 6.77 -13.73 13.57
CA PRO A 248 6.97 -13.42 14.98
C PRO A 248 7.75 -12.10 15.11
N SER A 249 7.40 -11.26 16.08
CA SER A 249 8.05 -9.95 16.28
C SER A 249 9.57 -10.06 16.44
N SER A 250 10.06 -11.19 16.96
CA SER A 250 11.49 -11.49 17.07
C SER A 250 12.22 -11.49 15.72
N ALA A 251 11.55 -11.81 14.61
CA ALA A 251 12.15 -11.80 13.28
C ALA A 251 12.55 -10.38 12.87
N GLY A 252 11.60 -9.42 12.94
CA GLY A 252 11.87 -8.03 12.59
C GLY A 252 12.83 -7.34 13.57
N TRP A 253 12.61 -7.50 14.88
CA TRP A 253 13.47 -6.88 15.90
C TRP A 253 14.87 -7.49 15.93
N GLY A 254 15.00 -8.80 15.75
CA GLY A 254 16.29 -9.48 15.67
C GLY A 254 17.09 -9.00 14.46
N PHE A 255 16.45 -8.87 13.29
CA PHE A 255 17.10 -8.35 12.10
C PHE A 255 17.50 -6.86 12.25
N LEU A 256 16.66 -6.04 12.89
CA LEU A 256 17.00 -4.66 13.21
C LEU A 256 18.24 -4.57 14.12
N LEU A 257 18.25 -5.34 15.21
CA LEU A 257 19.38 -5.36 16.15
C LEU A 257 20.68 -5.80 15.47
N PHE A 258 20.61 -6.83 14.63
CA PHE A 258 21.74 -7.28 13.82
C PHE A 258 22.27 -6.16 12.91
N CYS A 259 21.40 -5.45 12.20
CA CYS A 259 21.80 -4.35 11.33
C CYS A 259 22.40 -3.18 12.12
N LEU A 260 21.79 -2.79 13.25
CA LEU A 260 22.31 -1.73 14.11
C LEU A 260 23.68 -2.09 14.69
N PHE A 261 23.88 -3.34 15.12
CA PHE A 261 25.16 -3.82 15.59
C PHE A 261 26.22 -3.80 14.48
N GLY A 262 25.84 -4.20 13.26
CA GLY A 262 26.70 -4.13 12.08
C GLY A 262 27.10 -2.70 11.71
N VAL A 263 26.16 -1.76 11.73
CA VAL A 263 26.43 -0.33 11.53
C VAL A 263 27.37 0.22 12.61
N PHE A 264 27.17 -0.17 13.88
CA PHE A 264 28.00 0.28 14.99
C PHE A 264 29.45 -0.22 14.86
N LEU A 265 29.65 -1.49 14.52
CA LEU A 265 30.99 -2.07 14.39
C LEU A 265 31.69 -1.71 13.07
N ILE A 266 30.92 -1.58 11.98
CA ILE A 266 31.44 -1.32 10.63
C ILE A 266 30.56 -0.25 9.96
N PRO A 267 30.78 1.04 10.26
CA PRO A 267 29.93 2.11 9.73
C PRO A 267 29.95 2.22 8.21
N GLU A 268 31.09 1.95 7.57
CA GLU A 268 31.25 1.94 6.11
C GLU A 268 30.88 0.57 5.53
N SER A 269 29.62 0.16 5.70
CA SER A 269 29.12 -1.15 5.26
C SER A 269 27.73 -1.06 4.63
N GLY A 270 27.27 -2.19 4.07
CA GLY A 270 25.90 -2.32 3.55
C GLY A 270 24.82 -2.44 4.62
N PHE A 271 25.14 -2.53 5.92
CA PHE A 271 24.14 -2.77 6.97
C PHE A 271 23.03 -1.71 7.04
N TRP A 272 23.33 -0.49 6.59
CA TRP A 272 22.37 0.60 6.45
C TRP A 272 21.16 0.24 5.57
N THR A 273 21.36 -0.55 4.51
CA THR A 273 20.26 -0.94 3.60
C THR A 273 19.30 -1.94 4.25
N GLY A 274 19.72 -2.62 5.31
CA GLY A 274 18.89 -3.54 6.08
C GLY A 274 17.91 -2.83 7.04
N LEU A 275 18.19 -1.59 7.46
CA LEU A 275 17.35 -0.88 8.44
C LEU A 275 15.93 -0.59 7.93
N PRO A 276 15.73 -0.09 6.68
CA PRO A 276 14.38 0.07 6.13
C PRO A 276 13.64 -1.26 6.05
N VAL A 277 14.30 -2.34 5.62
CA VAL A 277 13.71 -3.69 5.53
C VAL A 277 13.27 -4.19 6.91
N ALA A 278 14.13 -4.06 7.92
CA ALA A 278 13.82 -4.46 9.29
C ALA A 278 12.62 -3.71 9.87
N TYR A 279 12.53 -2.42 9.61
CA TYR A 279 11.38 -1.61 10.00
C TYR A 279 10.06 -2.09 9.35
N LEU A 280 10.09 -2.51 8.09
CA LEU A 280 8.91 -3.09 7.42
C LEU A 280 8.49 -4.42 8.01
N MET A 281 9.48 -5.26 8.34
CA MET A 281 9.23 -6.52 9.03
C MET A 281 8.57 -6.28 10.40
N ILE A 282 9.06 -5.33 11.20
CA ILE A 282 8.46 -4.98 12.50
C ILE A 282 7.01 -4.48 12.35
N ARG A 283 6.77 -3.58 11.39
CA ARG A 283 5.43 -3.05 11.08
C ARG A 283 4.45 -4.14 10.63
N SER A 284 4.94 -5.30 10.19
CA SER A 284 4.12 -6.43 9.73
C SER A 284 3.79 -7.46 10.82
N SER A 285 4.50 -7.47 11.96
CA SER A 285 4.35 -8.48 13.02
C SER A 285 3.22 -8.23 14.04
N GLY A 286 2.57 -7.06 14.04
CA GLY A 286 1.66 -6.63 15.11
C GLY A 286 0.15 -6.78 14.86
N ALA A 287 -0.30 -7.25 13.70
CA ALA A 287 -1.71 -7.11 13.31
C ALA A 287 -2.71 -8.05 14.02
N THR A 288 -2.28 -9.16 14.61
CA THR A 288 -3.21 -10.25 15.00
C THR A 288 -3.37 -10.46 16.51
N ARG A 289 -2.48 -9.88 17.36
CA ARG A 289 -2.54 -10.16 18.81
C ARG A 289 -3.79 -9.57 19.49
N ALA A 290 -4.38 -8.52 18.92
CA ALA A 290 -5.60 -7.89 19.44
C ALA A 290 -6.88 -8.72 19.17
N SER A 291 -6.89 -9.56 18.13
CA SER A 291 -8.08 -10.36 17.76
C SER A 291 -8.23 -11.67 18.54
N SER A 292 -7.15 -12.19 19.12
CA SER A 292 -7.16 -13.45 19.88
C SER A 292 -7.52 -13.28 21.37
N GLU A 293 -7.31 -12.10 21.96
CA GLU A 293 -7.67 -11.83 23.37
C GLU A 293 -9.16 -11.50 23.57
N GLN A 294 -9.90 -11.12 22.51
CA GLN A 294 -11.34 -10.84 22.61
C GLN A 294 -12.26 -12.07 22.50
N ILE A 295 -11.73 -13.25 22.16
CA ILE A 295 -12.56 -14.46 21.91
C ILE A 295 -12.66 -15.37 23.15
N VAL A 296 -11.85 -15.16 24.19
CA VAL A 296 -11.84 -16.01 25.39
C VAL A 296 -12.41 -15.25 26.59
N HIS A 297 -13.74 -15.24 26.70
CA HIS A 297 -14.55 -15.39 27.93
C HIS A 297 -15.95 -14.74 27.80
N PRO A 298 -17.02 -15.50 27.54
CA PRO A 298 -18.33 -15.16 28.08
C PRO A 298 -18.41 -15.72 29.50
N THR A 299 -18.48 -14.84 30.51
CA THR A 299 -18.94 -15.20 31.85
C THR A 299 -20.39 -15.71 31.77
N PRO A 300 -20.74 -16.87 32.33
CA PRO A 300 -22.14 -17.26 32.42
C PRO A 300 -22.80 -16.44 33.53
N SER A 301 -23.82 -15.65 33.16
CA SER A 301 -24.72 -14.99 34.09
C SER A 301 -25.55 -16.06 34.83
N SER A 302 -25.26 -16.27 36.11
CA SER A 302 -26.14 -17.01 37.01
C SER A 302 -27.26 -16.09 37.52
N THR A 303 -28.42 -16.17 36.89
CA THR A 303 -29.70 -15.77 37.50
C THR A 303 -30.72 -16.84 37.13
N HIS A 304 -30.94 -17.78 38.05
CA HIS A 304 -32.24 -18.26 38.57
C HIS A 304 -32.01 -19.50 39.43
#